data_AF-A0AAQ3XPD4-F1
#
_entry.id   AF-A0AAQ3XPD4-F1
#
_cell.length_a   1.000
_cell.length_b   1.000
_cell.length_c   1.000
_cell.angle_alpha   90.00
_cell.angle_beta   90.00
_cell.angle_gamma   90.00
#
_symmetry.space_group_name_H-M   'P 1'
#
loop_
_entity.id
_entity.type
_entity.pdbx_description
1 polymer ?
#
loop_
_entity_poly.entity_id
_entity_poly.type
_entity_poly.pdbx_seq_one_letter_code
_entity_poly.pdbx_strand_id
1 'polypeptide(L)'
;MLTVDEAERSAMRYWQRTPHVPNVTFRTLSVEAVRSMVATGMGITILSDMVYRPWSLEGHRIDVKVLDDDVHTMDVGLAWKSKARLSPAARAFCEFVAHAYPGSEPIQFD
;
A
#
# COMPACT_ATOMS: atom_id res chain seq x y z
N MET A 1 -13.37 1.73 1.86
CA MET A 1 -12.25 0.95 2.41
C MET A 1 -11.85 -0.11 1.40
N LEU A 2 -10.58 -0.12 1.02
CA LEU A 2 -10.03 -1.12 0.11
C LEU A 2 -9.72 -2.40 0.88
N THR A 3 -10.13 -3.55 0.37
CA THR A 3 -9.92 -4.86 1.02
C THR A 3 -8.96 -5.75 0.23
N VAL A 4 -8.22 -5.17 -0.73
CA VAL A 4 -7.16 -5.86 -1.48
C VAL A 4 -5.92 -6.00 -0.61
N ASP A 5 -5.23 -7.13 -0.73
CA ASP A 5 -4.00 -7.46 -0.02
C ASP A 5 -4.11 -7.15 1.48
N GLU A 6 -3.18 -6.36 2.03
CA GLU A 6 -3.15 -5.94 3.42
C GLU A 6 -3.75 -4.55 3.65
N ALA A 7 -4.43 -3.96 2.67
CA ALA A 7 -4.85 -2.56 2.73
C ALA A 7 -5.81 -2.27 3.89
N GLU A 8 -6.84 -3.10 4.07
CA GLU A 8 -7.78 -2.97 5.18
C GLU A 8 -7.07 -3.16 6.53
N ARG A 9 -6.25 -4.20 6.65
CA ARG A 9 -5.51 -4.48 7.89
C ARG A 9 -4.58 -3.34 8.26
N SER A 10 -3.82 -2.83 7.28
CA SER A 10 -2.90 -1.71 7.46
C SER A 10 -3.66 -0.44 7.84
N ALA A 11 -4.77 -0.13 7.16
CA ALA A 11 -5.61 1.02 7.49
C ALA A 11 -6.21 0.91 8.91
N MET A 12 -6.61 -0.29 9.33
CA MET A 12 -7.18 -0.52 10.67
C MET A 12 -6.14 -0.37 11.80
N ARG A 13 -4.85 -0.58 11.55
CA ARG A 13 -3.79 -0.34 12.55
C ARG A 13 -3.75 1.11 13.04
N TYR A 14 -4.09 2.08 12.18
CA TYR A 14 -4.14 3.49 12.58
C TYR A 14 -5.26 3.73 13.60
N TRP A 15 -6.45 3.17 13.35
CA TRP A 15 -7.61 3.34 14.24
C TRP A 15 -7.43 2.67 15.59
N GLN A 16 -6.76 1.51 15.64
CA GLN A 16 -6.47 0.77 16.89
C GLN A 16 -5.66 1.56 17.92
N ARG A 17 -4.97 2.63 17.50
CA ARG A 17 -4.19 3.52 18.37
C ARG A 17 -5.02 4.64 18.99
N THR A 18 -6.29 4.73 18.61
CA THR A 18 -7.20 5.79 19.03
C THR A 18 -8.47 5.17 19.62
N PRO A 19 -9.26 5.91 20.41
CA PRO A 19 -10.58 5.45 20.84
C PRO A 19 -11.62 5.50 19.71
N HIS A 20 -11.24 5.94 18.50
CA HIS A 20 -12.15 6.12 17.38
C HIS A 20 -12.29 4.86 16.54
N VAL A 21 -13.49 4.66 16.00
CA VAL A 21 -13.81 3.57 15.06
C VAL A 21 -14.23 4.19 13.74
N PRO A 22 -13.66 3.78 12.60
CA PRO A 22 -14.04 4.35 11.31
C PRO A 22 -15.47 3.95 10.94
N ASN A 23 -16.27 4.92 10.50
CA ASN A 23 -17.55 4.62 9.87
C ASN A 23 -17.31 4.17 8.41
N VAL A 24 -17.24 2.86 8.19
CA VAL A 24 -17.01 2.30 6.86
C VAL A 24 -18.30 2.28 6.05
N THR A 25 -18.46 3.24 5.14
CA THR A 25 -19.64 3.35 4.25
C THR A 25 -19.58 2.44 3.02
N PHE A 26 -18.39 2.00 2.61
CA PHE A 26 -18.20 1.15 1.44
C PHE A 26 -16.94 0.28 1.56
N ARG A 27 -17.02 -0.99 1.12
CA ARG A 27 -15.90 -1.94 1.03
C ARG A 27 -15.80 -2.48 -0.39
N THR A 28 -14.59 -2.60 -0.92
CA THR A 28 -14.37 -3.12 -2.28
C THR A 28 -12.95 -3.64 -2.47
N LEU A 29 -12.80 -4.55 -3.42
CA LEU A 29 -11.51 -5.00 -3.95
C LEU A 29 -11.01 -4.14 -5.13
N SER A 30 -11.80 -3.15 -5.60
CA SER A 30 -11.38 -2.31 -6.71
C SER A 30 -10.72 -1.03 -6.19
N VAL A 31 -9.41 -0.88 -6.46
CA VAL A 31 -8.68 0.37 -6.21
C VAL A 31 -9.35 1.53 -6.94
N GLU A 32 -9.75 1.31 -8.20
CA GLU A 32 -10.38 2.36 -9.01
C GLU A 32 -11.77 2.75 -8.47
N ALA A 33 -12.55 1.81 -7.93
CA ALA A 33 -13.80 2.16 -7.27
C ALA A 33 -13.57 3.06 -6.04
N VAL A 34 -12.54 2.76 -5.22
CA VAL A 34 -12.17 3.65 -4.10
C VAL A 34 -11.73 5.01 -4.63
N ARG A 35 -10.94 5.04 -5.70
CA ARG A 35 -10.42 6.25 -6.34
C ARG A 35 -11.55 7.16 -6.80
N SER A 36 -12.49 6.64 -7.60
CA SER A 36 -13.66 7.39 -8.06
C SER A 36 -14.48 7.92 -6.90
N MET A 37 -14.71 7.10 -5.85
CA MET A 37 -15.50 7.53 -4.70
C MET A 37 -14.88 8.69 -3.91
N VAL A 38 -13.57 8.65 -3.69
CA VAL A 38 -12.85 9.72 -2.99
C VAL A 38 -12.82 10.97 -3.84
N ALA A 39 -12.53 10.84 -5.14
CA ALA A 39 -12.44 11.97 -6.06
C ALA A 39 -13.79 12.70 -6.26
N THR A 40 -14.92 12.00 -6.07
CA THR A 40 -16.26 12.62 -6.10
C THR A 40 -16.76 13.08 -4.72
N GLY A 41 -15.92 13.04 -3.68
CA GLY A 41 -16.26 13.54 -2.35
C GLY A 41 -17.20 12.64 -1.53
N MET A 42 -17.37 11.36 -1.90
CA MET A 42 -18.25 10.44 -1.16
C MET A 42 -17.63 9.91 0.14
N GLY A 43 -16.34 10.17 0.38
CA GLY A 43 -15.65 9.80 1.60
C GLY A 43 -14.14 9.97 1.49
N ILE A 44 -13.43 9.47 2.49
CA ILE A 44 -11.96 9.44 2.53
C ILE A 44 -11.44 8.01 2.56
N THR A 45 -10.17 7.85 2.24
CA THR A 45 -9.46 6.58 2.38
C THR A 45 -8.05 6.80 2.90
N ILE A 46 -7.51 5.81 3.61
CA ILE A 46 -6.12 5.76 4.06
C ILE A 46 -5.51 4.54 3.38
N LEU A 47 -4.53 4.75 2.51
CA LEU A 47 -3.87 3.71 1.71
C LEU A 47 -2.38 4.05 1.60
N SER A 48 -1.57 3.06 1.21
CA SER A 48 -0.16 3.30 0.87
C SER A 48 -0.04 4.23 -0.34
N ASP A 49 1.02 5.02 -0.34
CA ASP A 49 1.51 5.80 -1.47
C ASP A 49 1.70 4.98 -2.76
N MET A 50 1.97 3.68 -2.68
CA MET A 50 2.10 2.78 -3.84
C MET A 50 0.90 2.83 -4.78
N VAL A 51 -0.31 2.99 -4.23
CA VAL A 51 -1.57 3.02 -5.01
C VAL A 51 -2.06 4.45 -5.27
N TYR A 52 -1.38 5.46 -4.72
CA TYR A 52 -1.75 6.86 -4.93
C TYR A 52 -1.54 7.26 -6.39
N ARG A 53 -2.58 7.86 -6.98
CA ARG A 53 -2.53 8.58 -8.25
C ARG A 53 -3.39 9.82 -8.09
N PRO A 54 -2.95 10.99 -8.58
CA PRO A 54 -3.62 12.27 -8.35
C PRO A 54 -4.94 12.43 -9.10
N TRP A 55 -5.29 11.51 -9.99
CA TRP A 55 -6.48 11.58 -10.86
C TRP A 55 -7.25 10.27 -10.84
N SER A 56 -8.57 10.35 -10.78
CA SER A 56 -9.47 9.23 -11.08
C SER A 56 -9.58 8.99 -12.59
N LEU A 57 -10.17 7.86 -13.00
CA LEU A 57 -10.41 7.56 -14.42
C LEU A 57 -11.34 8.58 -15.08
N GLU A 58 -12.23 9.21 -14.29
CA GLU A 58 -13.13 10.26 -14.73
C GLU A 58 -12.44 11.64 -14.81
N GLY A 59 -11.15 11.74 -14.46
CA GLY A 59 -10.40 12.99 -14.49
C GLY A 59 -10.62 13.88 -13.27
N HIS A 60 -11.23 13.37 -12.19
CA HIS A 60 -11.35 14.11 -10.95
C HIS A 60 -10.06 14.03 -10.13
N ARG A 61 -9.69 15.15 -9.50
CA ARG A 61 -8.47 15.23 -8.69
C ARG A 61 -8.67 14.54 -7.34
N ILE A 62 -7.61 13.90 -6.85
CA ILE A 62 -7.54 13.35 -5.49
C ILE A 62 -6.49 14.11 -4.70
N ASP A 63 -6.97 14.78 -3.65
CA ASP A 63 -6.11 15.47 -2.71
C ASP A 63 -5.58 14.51 -1.65
N VAL A 64 -4.33 14.75 -1.26
CA VAL A 64 -3.64 14.00 -0.21
C VAL A 64 -3.51 14.89 1.01
N LYS A 65 -3.80 14.32 2.17
CA LYS A 65 -3.53 14.94 3.45
C LYS A 65 -2.49 14.12 4.20
N VAL A 66 -1.43 14.78 4.64
CA VAL A 66 -0.44 14.18 5.53
C VAL A 66 -1.07 14.02 6.91
N LEU A 67 -0.86 12.87 7.54
CA LEU A 67 -1.32 12.60 8.90
C LEU A 67 -0.36 13.27 9.90
N ASP A 68 -0.91 13.78 11.00
CA ASP A 68 -0.10 14.36 12.08
C ASP A 68 0.61 13.27 12.91
N ASP A 69 0.02 12.07 12.97
CA ASP A 69 0.56 10.90 13.68
C ASP A 69 1.60 10.13 12.84
N ASP A 70 2.50 9.42 13.52
CA ASP A 70 3.45 8.50 12.89
C ASP A 70 2.74 7.42 12.07
N VAL A 71 3.11 7.36 10.79
CA VAL A 71 2.59 6.38 9.83
C VAL A 71 3.50 5.15 9.84
N HIS A 72 2.93 3.96 10.06
CA HIS A 72 3.66 2.69 9.92
C HIS A 72 4.10 2.50 8.49
N THR A 73 5.35 2.08 8.30
CA THR A 73 5.83 1.66 7.00
C THR A 73 5.08 0.40 6.55
N MET A 74 4.95 0.26 5.23
CA MET A 74 4.54 -0.98 4.59
C MET A 74 5.74 -1.49 3.81
N ASP A 75 6.36 -2.54 4.33
CA ASP A 75 7.60 -3.05 3.76
C ASP A 75 7.28 -3.97 2.58
N VAL A 76 8.00 -3.76 1.47
CA VAL A 76 7.91 -4.60 0.27
C VAL A 76 9.25 -5.30 0.10
N GLY A 77 9.20 -6.62 -0.05
CA GLY A 77 10.39 -7.46 -0.16
C GLY A 77 10.32 -8.41 -1.36
N LEU A 78 11.48 -8.99 -1.67
CA LEU A 78 11.61 -10.09 -2.61
C LEU A 78 11.73 -11.39 -1.82
N ALA A 79 10.99 -12.41 -2.22
CA ALA A 79 11.03 -13.73 -1.59
C ALA A 79 11.26 -14.84 -2.62
N TRP A 80 12.09 -15.81 -2.24
CA TRP A 80 12.31 -17.05 -2.98
C TRP A 80 12.59 -18.18 -1.98
N LYS A 81 12.50 -19.43 -2.44
CA LYS A 81 12.82 -20.59 -1.60
C LYS A 81 14.29 -20.52 -1.16
N SER A 82 14.56 -20.60 0.15
CA SER A 82 15.90 -20.46 0.78
C SER A 82 17.06 -21.21 0.08
N LYS A 83 16.77 -22.35 -0.57
CA LYS A 83 17.78 -23.18 -1.28
C LYS A 83 17.61 -23.20 -2.81
N ALA A 84 16.74 -22.37 -3.37
CA ALA A 84 16.58 -22.29 -4.82
C ALA A 84 17.75 -21.53 -5.44
N ARG A 85 18.35 -22.10 -6.48
CA ARG A 85 19.34 -21.40 -7.30
C ARG A 85 18.58 -20.45 -8.23
N LEU A 86 18.69 -19.16 -7.98
CA LEU A 86 18.15 -18.14 -8.88
C LEU A 86 18.81 -18.26 -10.26
N SER A 87 18.00 -18.13 -11.32
CA SER A 87 18.53 -17.99 -12.67
C SER A 87 19.35 -16.68 -12.76
N PRO A 88 20.24 -16.54 -13.75
CA PRO A 88 20.97 -15.29 -13.93
C PRO A 88 20.04 -14.08 -14.09
N ALA A 89 18.90 -14.24 -14.77
CA ALA A 89 17.91 -13.19 -14.93
C ALA A 89 17.23 -12.81 -13.61
N ALA A 90 16.84 -13.79 -12.79
CA ALA A 90 16.21 -13.52 -11.51
C ALA A 90 17.17 -12.83 -10.53
N ARG A 91 18.46 -13.23 -10.53
CA ARG A 91 19.49 -12.56 -9.73
C ARG A 91 19.72 -11.12 -10.20
N ALA A 92 19.83 -10.89 -11.51
CA ALA A 92 19.97 -9.54 -12.06
C ALA A 92 18.78 -8.64 -11.68
N PHE A 93 17.56 -9.20 -11.65
CA PHE A 93 16.38 -8.47 -11.16
C PHE A 93 16.49 -8.12 -9.67
N CYS A 94 16.92 -9.05 -8.81
CA CYS A 94 17.12 -8.78 -7.38
C CYS A 94 18.18 -7.68 -7.16
N GLU A 95 19.30 -7.74 -7.88
CA GLU A 95 20.36 -6.72 -7.83
C GLU A 95 19.85 -5.36 -8.30
N PHE A 96 19.06 -5.32 -9.38
CA PHE A 96 18.42 -4.10 -9.86
C PHE A 96 17.49 -3.50 -8.81
N VAL A 97 16.60 -4.30 -8.22
CA VAL A 97 15.65 -3.82 -7.20
C VAL A 97 16.40 -3.30 -5.97
N ALA A 98 17.40 -4.03 -5.48
CA ALA A 98 18.21 -3.61 -4.33
C ALA A 98 18.97 -2.29 -4.58
N HIS A 99 19.39 -2.05 -5.83
CA HIS A 99 20.05 -0.80 -6.21
C HIS A 99 19.06 0.36 -6.40
N ALA A 100 17.93 0.12 -7.06
CA ALA A 100 16.93 1.15 -7.36
C ALA A 100 16.09 1.57 -6.14
N TYR A 101 15.88 0.64 -5.21
CA TYR A 101 15.08 0.82 -4.00
C TYR A 101 15.87 0.32 -2.78
N PRO A 102 16.87 1.09 -2.32
CA PRO A 102 17.64 0.72 -1.13
C PRO A 102 16.70 0.67 0.09
N GLY A 103 16.49 -0.53 0.62
CA GLY A 103 15.71 -0.78 1.84
C GLY A 103 16.58 -1.11 3.05
N SER A 104 15.94 -1.42 4.17
CA SER A 104 16.57 -2.08 5.32
C SER A 104 17.07 -3.48 4.95
N GLU A 105 18.00 -4.04 5.75
CA GLU A 105 18.65 -5.34 5.45
C GLU A 105 17.62 -6.43 5.07
N PRO A 106 17.95 -7.29 4.06
CA PRO A 106 17.05 -8.35 3.63
C PRO A 106 16.71 -9.27 4.79
N ILE A 107 15.41 -9.43 5.06
CA ILE A 107 14.93 -10.39 6.06
C ILE A 107 14.93 -11.77 5.40
N GLN A 108 15.79 -12.67 5.88
CA GLN A 108 15.77 -14.06 5.46
C GLN A 108 14.62 -14.77 6.18
N PHE A 109 13.67 -15.30 5.40
CA PHE A 109 12.62 -16.18 5.92
C PHE A 109 13.16 -17.62 5.88
N ASP A 110 13.36 -18.22 7.05
CA ASP A 110 13.77 -19.63 7.21
C ASP A 110 12.61 -20.61 6.94
#